data_AF-A0AAV6G606-F1
#
_entry.id   AF-A0AAV6G606-F1
#
_cell.length_a   1.000
_cell.length_b   1.000
_cell.length_c   1.000
_cell.angle_alpha   90.00
_cell.angle_beta   90.00
_cell.angle_gamma   90.00
#
_symmetry.space_group_name_H-M   'P 1'
#
loop_
_entity.id
_entity.type
_entity.pdbx_description
1 polymer ?
#
loop_
_entity_poly.entity_id
_entity_poly.type
_entity_poly.pdbx_seq_one_letter_code
_entity_poly.pdbx_strand_id
1 'polypeptide(L)'
;MYRCYYNKKSKCWSVYGLKEKKNYGYITDLQRAIVRHRLRSGAGLPRRQTLRLDDPRRLGLLAATPQPSTAELVRTHVTRGEGVPQSER
;
A
#
# COMPACT_ATOMS: atom_id res chain seq x y z
N MET A 1 19.94 -10.58 -21.43
CA MET A 1 20.40 -11.63 -22.39
C MET A 1 19.53 -11.58 -23.65
N TYR A 2 20.06 -11.77 -24.87
CA TYR A 2 19.29 -11.66 -26.13
C TYR A 2 19.06 -13.04 -26.76
N ARG A 3 17.94 -13.21 -27.48
CA ARG A 3 17.70 -14.39 -28.32
C ARG A 3 17.27 -13.98 -29.71
N CYS A 4 17.60 -14.84 -30.67
CA CYS A 4 17.15 -14.72 -32.05
C CYS A 4 16.03 -15.74 -32.28
N TYR A 5 15.02 -15.34 -33.05
CA TYR A 5 14.09 -16.29 -33.64
C TYR A 5 14.00 -16.06 -35.14
N TYR A 6 13.76 -17.13 -35.88
CA TYR A 6 13.56 -17.08 -37.32
C TYR A 6 12.08 -16.90 -37.63
N ASN A 7 11.75 -15.83 -38.35
CA ASN A 7 10.39 -15.61 -38.83
C ASN A 7 10.21 -16.32 -40.18
N LYS A 8 9.46 -17.42 -40.17
CA LYS A 8 9.19 -18.21 -41.38
C LYS A 8 8.44 -17.44 -42.46
N LYS A 9 7.58 -16.47 -42.09
CA LYS A 9 6.78 -15.68 -43.05
C LYS A 9 7.65 -14.66 -43.79
N SER A 10 8.54 -13.96 -43.08
CA SER A 10 9.44 -12.97 -43.68
C SER A 10 10.80 -13.52 -44.10
N LYS A 11 11.10 -14.78 -43.77
CA LYS A 11 12.40 -15.44 -44.01
C LYS A 11 13.61 -14.71 -43.42
N CYS A 12 13.40 -13.97 -42.33
CA CYS A 12 14.44 -13.18 -41.67
C CYS A 12 14.62 -13.61 -40.21
N TRP A 13 15.83 -13.45 -39.70
CA TRP A 13 16.13 -13.54 -38.28
C TRP A 13 15.77 -12.22 -37.58
N SER A 14 15.17 -12.31 -36.40
CA SER A 14 14.85 -11.15 -35.57
C SER A 14 15.36 -11.37 -34.16
N VAL A 15 15.92 -10.31 -33.58
CA VAL A 15 16.48 -10.31 -32.22
C VAL A 15 15.43 -9.77 -31.27
N TYR A 16 15.26 -10.42 -30.12
CA TYR A 16 14.44 -9.90 -29.03
C TYR A 16 15.17 -10.00 -27.70
N GLY A 17 14.92 -9.01 -26.84
CA GLY A 17 15.40 -9.02 -25.46
C GLY A 17 14.60 -10.02 -24.64
N LEU A 18 15.30 -10.86 -23.88
CA LEU A 18 14.63 -11.69 -22.87
C LEU A 18 14.17 -10.79 -21.73
N LYS A 19 12.89 -10.91 -21.36
CA LYS A 19 12.37 -10.27 -20.16
C LYS A 19 12.95 -10.97 -18.95
N GLU A 20 13.93 -10.35 -18.32
CA GLU A 20 14.46 -10.82 -17.05
C GLU A 20 13.54 -10.37 -15.90
N LYS A 21 13.40 -11.22 -14.89
CA LYS A 21 12.66 -10.86 -13.69
C LYS A 21 13.42 -9.75 -12.98
N LYS A 22 12.73 -8.62 -12.76
CA LYS A 22 13.32 -7.51 -12.00
C LYS A 22 13.67 -8.00 -10.60
N ASN A 23 14.94 -7.94 -10.24
CA ASN A 23 15.41 -8.18 -8.89
C ASN A 23 15.64 -6.82 -8.22
N TYR A 24 14.90 -6.57 -7.15
CA TYR A 24 14.95 -5.33 -6.38
C TYR A 24 15.67 -5.51 -5.03
N GLY A 25 16.70 -6.35 -4.96
CA GLY A 25 17.45 -6.61 -3.73
C GLY A 25 18.03 -5.36 -3.07
N TYR A 26 18.37 -4.34 -3.88
CA TYR A 26 18.90 -3.06 -3.43
C TYR A 26 17.90 -2.17 -2.67
N ILE A 27 16.60 -2.50 -2.66
CA ILE A 27 15.59 -1.71 -1.94
C ILE A 27 15.94 -1.57 -0.46
N THR A 28 16.42 -2.66 0.15
CA THR A 28 16.78 -2.68 1.58
C THR A 28 17.93 -1.71 1.87
N ASP A 29 18.93 -1.67 0.99
CA ASP A 29 20.04 -0.72 1.08
C ASP A 29 19.60 0.72 0.89
N LEU A 30 18.69 0.99 -0.05
CA LEU A 30 18.10 2.32 -0.25
C LEU A 30 17.33 2.78 0.99
N GLN A 31 16.47 1.92 1.54
CA GLN A 31 15.73 2.22 2.77
C GLN A 31 16.68 2.54 3.93
N ARG A 32 17.73 1.73 4.09
CA ARG A 32 18.76 1.93 5.11
C ARG A 32 19.50 3.25 4.92
N ALA A 33 19.86 3.61 3.69
CA ALA A 33 20.51 4.87 3.37
C ALA A 33 19.60 6.07 3.69
N ILE A 34 18.31 6.00 3.33
CA ILE A 34 17.32 7.04 3.63
C ILE A 34 17.18 7.24 5.13
N VAL A 35 17.04 6.16 5.91
CA VAL A 35 16.92 6.25 7.38
C VAL A 35 18.17 6.88 7.98
N ARG A 36 19.37 6.42 7.59
CA ARG A 36 20.63 7.00 8.08
C ARG A 36 20.75 8.49 7.74
N HIS A 37 20.39 8.88 6.53
CA HIS A 37 20.42 10.28 6.11
C HIS A 37 19.49 11.14 6.98
N ARG A 38 18.25 10.69 7.22
CA ARG A 38 17.27 11.40 8.06
C ARG A 38 17.71 11.51 9.52
N LEU A 39 18.34 10.48 10.06
CA LEU A 39 18.90 10.51 11.42
C LEU A 39 20.05 11.52 11.51
N ARG A 40 20.90 11.59 10.47
CA ARG A 40 22.03 12.54 10.42
C ARG A 40 21.62 13.99 10.19
N SER A 41 20.55 14.22 9.42
CA SER A 41 20.13 15.58 9.06
C SER A 41 19.46 16.37 10.19
N GLY A 42 19.25 15.78 11.38
CA GLY A 42 18.64 16.44 12.54
C GLY A 42 17.13 16.74 12.41
N ALA A 43 16.60 16.77 11.20
CA ALA A 43 15.16 16.93 10.91
C ALA A 43 14.30 15.72 11.32
N GLY A 44 14.93 14.56 11.60
CA GLY A 44 14.23 13.33 11.97
C GLY A 44 13.32 12.79 10.87
N LEU A 45 12.34 11.97 11.24
CA LEU A 45 11.18 11.72 10.36
C LEU A 45 10.28 12.96 10.38
N PRO A 46 9.60 13.29 9.26
CA PRO A 46 8.63 14.39 9.26
C PRO A 46 7.65 14.17 10.41
N ARG A 47 7.74 15.04 11.42
CA ARG A 47 6.87 15.01 12.59
C ARG A 47 5.44 15.16 12.07
N ARG A 48 4.48 14.42 12.66
CA ARG A 48 3.04 14.65 12.41
C ARG A 48 2.83 16.17 12.44
N GLN A 49 2.40 16.74 11.31
CA GLN A 49 2.17 18.17 11.19
C GLN A 49 1.32 18.60 12.38
N THR A 50 1.74 19.67 13.07
CA THR A 50 0.92 20.29 14.09
C THR A 50 -0.43 20.61 13.46
N LEU A 51 -1.50 20.01 14.00
CA LEU A 51 -2.87 20.27 13.52
C LEU A 51 -3.11 21.79 13.57
N ARG A 52 -3.53 22.37 12.45
CA ARG A 52 -3.87 23.79 12.37
C ARG A 52 -4.92 24.13 13.42
N LEU A 53 -4.99 25.39 13.85
CA LEU A 53 -5.96 25.82 14.87
C LEU A 53 -7.40 25.47 14.45
N ASP A 54 -7.70 25.65 13.17
CA ASP A 54 -9.02 25.38 12.58
C ASP A 54 -9.17 23.96 12.00
N ASP A 55 -8.23 23.05 12.30
CA ASP A 55 -8.31 21.68 11.80
C ASP A 55 -9.45 20.93 12.51
N PRO A 56 -10.48 20.44 11.78
CA PRO A 56 -11.63 19.78 12.38
C PRO A 56 -11.25 18.52 13.17
N ARG A 57 -10.06 17.94 12.92
CA ARG A 57 -9.52 16.82 13.70
C ARG A 57 -9.17 17.21 15.14
N ARG A 58 -9.06 18.50 15.46
CA ARG A 58 -8.87 19.01 16.83
C ARG A 58 -10.17 19.04 17.64
N LEU A 59 -11.32 18.97 16.99
CA LEU A 59 -12.64 18.99 17.64
C LEU A 59 -12.96 17.67 18.37
N GLY A 60 -12.03 16.70 18.38
CA GLY A 60 -12.22 15.38 18.98
C GLY A 60 -13.03 14.45 18.08
N LEU A 61 -13.55 13.37 18.67
CA LEU A 61 -14.52 12.50 17.99
C LEU A 61 -15.79 13.33 17.69
N LEU A 62 -16.09 13.57 16.41
CA LEU A 62 -17.30 14.27 15.96
C LEU A 62 -18.60 13.60 16.44
N ALA A 63 -18.54 12.30 16.73
CA ALA A 63 -19.65 11.54 17.26
C ALA A 63 -19.53 11.43 18.79
N ALA A 64 -20.59 11.84 19.50
CA ALA A 64 -20.74 11.61 20.93
C ALA A 64 -20.88 10.11 21.28
N THR A 65 -21.16 9.27 20.28
CA THR A 65 -21.20 7.82 20.44
C THR A 65 -19.79 7.25 20.52
N PRO A 66 -19.45 6.51 21.58
CA PRO A 66 -18.19 5.80 21.65
C PRO A 66 -18.12 4.81 20.48
N GLN A 67 -16.91 4.61 19.94
CA GLN A 67 -16.74 3.59 18.91
C GLN A 67 -17.17 2.23 19.49
N PRO A 68 -17.95 1.43 18.75
CA PRO A 68 -18.30 0.09 19.18
C PRO A 68 -17.01 -0.72 19.40
N SER A 69 -17.05 -1.58 20.41
CA SER A 69 -15.92 -2.44 20.73
C SER A 69 -15.58 -3.36 19.56
N THR A 70 -14.32 -3.77 19.45
CA THR A 70 -13.89 -4.72 18.41
C THR A 70 -14.70 -6.02 18.46
N ALA A 71 -15.13 -6.45 19.66
CA ALA A 71 -15.98 -7.61 19.86
C ALA A 71 -17.39 -7.44 19.24
N GLU A 72 -18.00 -6.26 19.41
CA GLU A 72 -19.30 -5.94 18.80
C GLU A 72 -19.22 -5.85 17.28
N LEU A 73 -18.14 -5.26 16.76
CA LEU A 73 -17.88 -5.18 15.32
C LEU A 73 -17.73 -6.55 14.68
N VAL A 74 -16.97 -7.46 15.31
CA VAL A 74 -16.84 -8.84 14.81
C VAL A 74 -18.20 -9.52 14.79
N ARG A 75 -19.01 -9.41 15.84
CA ARG A 75 -20.35 -10.02 15.89
C ARG A 75 -21.28 -9.48 14.80
N THR A 76 -21.28 -8.17 14.55
CA THR A 76 -22.13 -7.54 13.52
C THR A 76 -21.65 -7.82 12.09
N HIS A 77 -20.34 -7.94 11.87
CA HIS A 77 -19.78 -8.19 10.55
C HIS A 77 -19.70 -9.67 10.17
N VAL A 78 -19.65 -10.59 11.14
CA VAL A 78 -19.79 -12.04 10.90
C VAL A 78 -21.13 -12.35 10.22
N THR A 79 -22.22 -11.73 10.66
CA THR A 79 -23.55 -11.86 10.04
C THR A 79 -23.65 -11.28 8.63
N ARG A 80 -22.70 -10.43 8.22
CA ARG A 80 -22.68 -9.84 6.86
C ARG A 80 -21.93 -10.72 5.85
N GLY A 81 -21.02 -11.57 6.34
CA GLY A 81 -20.27 -12.53 5.52
C GLY A 81 -21.01 -13.83 5.28
N GLU A 82 -21.98 -14.16 6.12
CA GLU A 82 -22.92 -15.25 5.91
C GLU A 82 -24.19 -14.65 5.30
N GLY A 83 -24.43 -14.86 4.01
CA GLY A 83 -25.52 -14.25 3.25
C GLY A 83 -26.92 -14.67 3.70
N VAL A 84 -27.33 -14.26 4.90
CA VAL A 84 -28.71 -14.40 5.37
C VAL A 84 -29.53 -13.28 4.71
N PRO A 85 -30.55 -13.61 3.90
CA PRO A 85 -31.43 -12.60 3.35
C PRO A 85 -32.13 -11.89 4.50
N GLN A 86 -31.96 -10.58 4.59
CA GLN A 86 -32.79 -9.76 5.46
C GLN A 86 -34.23 -9.85 4.93
N SER A 87 -35.04 -10.69 5.56
CA SER A 87 -36.49 -10.67 5.35
C SER A 87 -37.01 -9.32 5.83
N GLU A 88 -37.63 -8.60 4.91
CA GLU A 88 -38.30 -7.31 5.12
C GLU A 88 -39.23 -7.36 6.34
N ARG A 89 -39.13 -6.34 7.20
CA ARG A 89 -40.21 -5.83 8.03
C ARG A 89 -40.18 -4.32 8.01
#